data_AF-A0A1W6B2A8-F1
#
_entry.id   AF-A0A1W6B2A8-F1
#
_cell.length_a   1.000
_cell.length_b   1.000
_cell.length_c   1.000
_cell.angle_alpha   90.00
_cell.angle_beta   90.00
_cell.angle_gamma   90.00
#
_symmetry.space_group_name_H-M   'P 1'
#
loop_
_entity.id
_entity.type
_entity.pdbx_description
1 polymer ?
#
loop_
_entity_poly.entity_id
_entity_poly.type
_entity_poly.pdbx_seq_one_letter_code
_entity_poly.pdbx_strand_id
1 'polypeptide(L)'
;MKLYNLKDHNEQVSFAQAVKQGLGSQQGLFFPLELPEFELTDIDAMLEMDFVTRSSKILSAYIGDEVEPHQLAERVKAAFAFPAPVAPVTEDIACLELFHGPTLAFKDFGGRFMAQMLSYISGADEEITILTATSGDTGAAVAHAFYGMENVRVVILYPQGKISPLQEKLFCTLGGNIHTIAIDGDFDACQALVKQAFDDEALKKAIGLNSANSINISRLLAQICYYFEAVAQLPQEKRNQLVISVPSGNFGDLTAGLLAKSLGLPVKRFIAATNQNDTVPRFLSSGSWQPNTTVATLSNAMDVSQPNNWPRVEELFRRKTWRLNDLGFGAVDDETTRSTMRELAQLGYISEPHAAIAYRMLRDQLQPGEFGLFLGTAHPAKFKESVEEILQQTLPLPAELAERADLPLLSHKMKPDFAELRAFLTRF
;
A
#
# COMPACT_ATOMS: atom_id res chain seq x y z
N MET A 1 -1.60 22.48 1.15
CA MET A 1 -1.81 21.70 -0.08
C MET A 1 -3.19 21.98 -0.67
N LYS A 2 -3.37 21.84 -1.99
CA LYS A 2 -4.70 21.67 -2.59
C LYS A 2 -4.78 20.36 -3.33
N LEU A 3 -5.92 19.69 -3.21
CA LEU A 3 -6.27 18.44 -3.87
C LEU A 3 -7.56 18.65 -4.65
N TYR A 4 -7.74 17.95 -5.77
CA TYR A 4 -9.00 17.93 -6.51
C TYR A 4 -9.48 16.50 -6.72
N ASN A 5 -10.80 16.32 -6.82
CA ASN A 5 -11.40 15.03 -7.13
C ASN A 5 -11.27 14.71 -8.63
N LEU A 6 -10.73 13.54 -8.97
CA LEU A 6 -10.60 13.08 -10.37
C LEU A 6 -11.92 12.91 -11.13
N LYS A 7 -13.06 12.83 -10.44
CA LYS A 7 -14.40 12.76 -11.04
C LYS A 7 -15.12 14.11 -11.12
N ASP A 8 -14.68 15.09 -10.34
CA ASP A 8 -15.18 16.47 -10.37
C ASP A 8 -14.05 17.43 -10.01
N HIS A 9 -13.41 18.03 -11.01
CA HIS A 9 -12.27 18.91 -10.80
C HIS A 9 -12.62 20.22 -10.06
N ASN A 10 -13.91 20.54 -9.90
CA ASN A 10 -14.34 21.69 -9.10
C ASN A 10 -14.37 21.37 -7.60
N GLU A 11 -14.49 20.10 -7.23
CA GLU A 11 -14.37 19.67 -5.84
C GLU A 11 -12.90 19.70 -5.44
N GLN A 12 -12.53 20.73 -4.68
CA GLN A 12 -11.19 20.91 -4.14
C GLN A 12 -11.19 20.90 -2.62
N VAL A 13 -10.18 20.28 -2.04
CA VAL A 13 -10.01 20.15 -0.60
C VAL A 13 -8.55 20.39 -0.20
N SER A 14 -8.33 20.78 1.05
CA SER A 14 -6.98 20.84 1.65
C SER A 14 -6.46 19.43 1.97
N PHE A 15 -5.18 19.30 2.34
CA PHE A 15 -4.64 18.04 2.84
C PHE A 15 -5.41 17.55 4.06
N ALA A 16 -5.62 18.42 5.05
CA ALA A 16 -6.36 18.11 6.26
C ALA A 16 -7.77 17.56 5.99
N GLN A 17 -8.51 18.22 5.09
CA GLN A 17 -9.83 17.78 4.66
C GLN A 17 -9.79 16.42 3.95
N ALA A 18 -8.85 16.21 3.03
CA ALA A 18 -8.73 14.94 2.31
C ALA A 18 -8.34 13.76 3.23
N VAL A 19 -7.50 14.00 4.25
CA VAL A 19 -7.14 12.95 5.22
C VAL A 19 -8.34 12.54 6.07
N LYS A 20 -9.20 13.49 6.46
CA LYS A 20 -10.44 13.22 7.22
C LYS A 20 -11.56 12.62 6.37
N GLN A 21 -11.72 13.09 5.14
CA GLN A 21 -12.82 12.69 4.25
C GLN A 21 -12.53 11.38 3.51
N GLY A 22 -11.26 11.12 3.15
CA GLY A 22 -10.85 9.94 2.38
C GLY A 22 -11.24 10.01 0.90
N LEU A 23 -12.54 9.91 0.59
CA LEU A 23 -13.11 9.94 -0.77
C LEU A 23 -13.81 11.26 -1.08
N GLY A 24 -13.62 11.77 -2.29
CA GLY A 24 -14.44 12.84 -2.84
C GLY A 24 -15.84 12.37 -3.21
N SER A 25 -16.68 13.30 -3.66
CA SER A 25 -18.00 12.98 -4.21
C SER A 25 -17.92 11.93 -5.33
N GLN A 26 -19.00 11.17 -5.52
CA GLN A 26 -19.09 10.10 -6.52
C GLN A 26 -18.01 9.00 -6.36
N GLN A 27 -17.51 8.78 -5.15
CA GLN A 27 -16.39 7.88 -4.85
C GLN A 27 -15.13 8.24 -5.65
N GLY A 28 -14.94 9.52 -5.93
CA GLY A 28 -13.79 9.99 -6.68
C GLY A 28 -12.54 10.14 -5.81
N LEU A 29 -11.38 9.85 -6.38
CA LEU A 29 -10.11 9.95 -5.65
C LEU A 29 -9.58 11.38 -5.69
N PHE A 30 -9.04 11.85 -4.57
CA PHE A 30 -8.29 13.10 -4.53
C PHE A 30 -6.90 12.95 -5.16
N PHE A 31 -6.46 13.96 -5.92
CA PHE A 31 -5.15 14.04 -6.56
C PHE A 31 -4.51 15.43 -6.33
N PRO A 32 -3.17 15.53 -6.14
CA PRO A 32 -2.49 16.81 -5.91
C PRO A 32 -2.75 17.83 -7.01
N LEU A 33 -3.27 19.01 -6.66
CA LEU A 33 -3.47 20.10 -7.63
C LEU A 33 -2.14 20.55 -8.23
N GLU A 34 -1.10 20.63 -7.41
CA GLU A 34 0.27 20.90 -7.83
C GLU A 34 1.11 19.64 -7.71
N LEU A 35 2.01 19.45 -8.68
CA LEU A 35 3.00 18.38 -8.66
C LEU A 35 4.37 19.06 -8.44
N PRO A 36 4.85 19.15 -7.19
CA PRO A 36 6.14 19.77 -6.90
C PRO A 36 7.26 19.03 -7.63
N GLU A 37 8.35 19.74 -7.89
CA GLU A 37 9.57 19.22 -8.50
C GLU A 37 10.76 19.75 -7.71
N PHE A 38 11.73 18.88 -7.43
CA PHE A 38 13.00 19.28 -6.84
C PHE A 38 14.04 19.46 -7.95
N GLU A 39 14.93 20.42 -7.76
CA GLU A 39 16.13 20.55 -8.58
C GLU A 39 17.05 19.33 -8.36
N LEU A 40 17.84 18.97 -9.38
CA LEU A 40 18.75 17.82 -9.29
C LEU A 40 19.72 17.92 -8.11
N THR A 41 20.22 19.13 -7.83
CA THR A 41 21.09 19.39 -6.68
C THR A 41 20.40 19.19 -5.33
N ASP A 42 19.09 19.48 -5.24
CA ASP A 42 18.30 19.22 -4.05
C ASP A 42 18.09 17.72 -3.85
N ILE A 43 17.89 16.97 -4.94
CA ILE A 43 17.72 15.51 -4.88
C ILE A 43 19.00 14.85 -4.37
N ASP A 44 20.16 15.22 -4.91
CA ASP A 44 21.44 14.66 -4.45
C ASP A 44 21.66 14.92 -2.94
N ALA A 45 21.42 16.15 -2.48
CA ALA A 45 21.51 16.50 -1.06
C ALA A 45 20.47 15.74 -0.21
N MET A 46 19.26 15.52 -0.74
CA MET A 46 18.22 14.75 -0.06
C MET A 46 18.62 13.29 0.10
N LEU A 47 19.24 12.67 -0.91
CA LEU A 47 19.67 11.27 -0.85
C LEU A 47 20.77 11.03 0.19
N GLU A 48 21.50 12.08 0.62
CA GLU A 48 22.48 12.01 1.72
C GLU A 48 21.87 12.14 3.13
N MET A 49 20.62 12.63 3.25
CA MET A 49 19.93 12.77 4.54
C MET A 49 19.56 11.40 5.12
N ASP A 50 19.27 11.33 6.42
CA ASP A 50 18.65 10.14 7.00
C ASP A 50 17.20 9.96 6.51
N PHE A 51 16.67 8.74 6.62
CA PHE A 51 15.35 8.38 6.08
C PHE A 51 14.22 9.27 6.62
N VAL A 52 14.21 9.60 7.91
CA VAL A 52 13.15 10.40 8.54
C VAL A 52 13.22 11.84 8.04
N THR A 53 14.40 12.47 8.11
CA THR A 53 14.59 13.85 7.64
C THR A 53 14.25 14.00 6.15
N ARG A 54 14.70 13.05 5.33
CA ARG A 54 14.39 13.02 3.90
C ARG A 54 12.88 12.91 3.65
N SER A 55 12.23 11.99 4.36
CA SER A 55 10.79 11.78 4.27
C SER A 55 10.00 13.02 4.66
N SER A 56 10.41 13.73 5.71
CA SER A 56 9.79 15.01 6.10
C SER A 56 9.91 16.07 5.02
N LYS A 57 11.06 16.19 4.34
CA LYS A 57 11.24 17.12 3.21
C LYS A 57 10.34 16.76 2.02
N ILE A 58 10.26 15.48 1.66
CA ILE A 58 9.39 14.98 0.58
C ILE A 58 7.92 15.28 0.88
N LEU A 59 7.45 14.96 2.07
CA LEU A 59 6.06 15.14 2.47
C LEU A 59 5.70 16.63 2.59
N SER A 60 6.61 17.45 3.11
CA SER A 60 6.44 18.90 3.21
C SER A 60 6.22 19.56 1.85
N ALA A 61 6.91 19.10 0.79
CA ALA A 61 6.71 19.63 -0.56
C ALA A 61 5.28 19.47 -1.10
N TYR A 62 4.53 18.46 -0.64
CA TYR A 62 3.11 18.32 -0.96
C TYR A 62 2.22 19.04 0.06
N ILE A 63 2.45 18.82 1.36
CA ILE A 63 1.56 19.30 2.43
C ILE A 63 1.59 20.84 2.50
N GLY A 64 2.74 21.46 2.26
CA GLY A 64 2.96 22.89 2.42
C GLY A 64 2.72 23.34 3.86
N ASP A 65 2.19 24.55 4.03
CA ASP A 65 2.07 25.21 5.34
C ASP A 65 0.93 24.67 6.22
N GLU A 66 0.23 23.59 5.83
CA GLU A 66 -0.83 22.98 6.65
C GLU A 66 -0.29 22.26 7.89
N VAL A 67 0.97 21.82 7.87
CA VAL A 67 1.65 21.18 9.00
C VAL A 67 3.03 21.79 9.15
N GLU A 68 3.30 22.37 10.33
CA GLU A 68 4.60 22.95 10.64
C GLU A 68 5.74 21.93 10.43
N PRO A 69 6.89 22.31 9.85
CA PRO A 69 7.96 21.36 9.50
C PRO A 69 8.45 20.51 10.68
N HIS A 70 8.56 21.11 11.87
CA HIS A 70 9.01 20.39 13.06
C HIS A 70 7.95 19.37 13.52
N GLN A 71 6.66 19.70 13.47
CA GLN A 71 5.57 18.77 13.77
C GLN A 71 5.56 17.62 12.76
N LEU A 72 5.70 17.92 11.47
CA LEU A 72 5.76 16.87 10.45
C LEU A 72 6.93 15.92 10.69
N ALA A 73 8.10 16.43 11.06
CA ALA A 73 9.27 15.61 11.39
C ALA A 73 9.04 14.68 12.60
N GLU A 74 8.43 15.18 13.68
CA GLU A 74 8.07 14.35 14.84
C GLU A 74 7.11 13.22 14.46
N ARG A 75 6.11 13.51 13.64
CA ARG A 75 5.11 12.54 13.18
C ARG A 75 5.71 11.49 12.26
N VAL A 76 6.55 11.90 11.31
CA VAL A 76 7.28 10.97 10.44
C VAL A 76 8.20 10.07 11.25
N LYS A 77 8.92 10.61 12.24
CA LYS A 77 9.77 9.84 13.15
C LYS A 77 8.98 8.78 13.92
N ALA A 78 7.80 9.13 14.42
CA ALA A 78 6.92 8.19 15.13
C ALA A 78 6.34 7.11 14.19
N ALA A 79 6.01 7.48 12.95
CA ALA A 79 5.45 6.56 11.96
C ALA A 79 6.52 5.59 11.43
N PHE A 80 7.65 6.11 10.95
CA PHE A 80 8.72 5.36 10.28
C PHE A 80 9.78 4.91 11.30
N ALA A 81 9.32 4.18 12.32
CA ALA A 81 10.16 3.66 13.40
C ALA A 81 10.94 2.39 13.01
N PHE A 82 11.10 2.13 11.71
CA PHE A 82 11.71 0.94 11.13
C PHE A 82 12.32 1.27 9.76
N PRO A 83 13.33 0.51 9.31
CA PRO A 83 14.03 0.78 8.06
C PRO A 83 13.28 0.25 6.82
N ALA A 84 13.78 0.62 5.64
CA ALA A 84 13.41 0.03 4.34
C ALA A 84 14.69 -0.37 3.58
N PRO A 85 15.42 -1.42 4.02
CA PRO A 85 16.72 -1.76 3.47
C PRO A 85 16.63 -2.32 2.04
N VAL A 86 17.68 -2.09 1.25
CA VAL A 86 17.90 -2.69 -0.06
C VAL A 86 18.81 -3.90 0.09
N ALA A 87 18.27 -5.09 -0.09
CA ALA A 87 18.98 -6.36 -0.02
C ALA A 87 19.48 -6.79 -1.41
N PRO A 88 20.79 -6.99 -1.64
CA PRO A 88 21.29 -7.50 -2.91
C PRO A 88 20.83 -8.94 -3.14
N VAL A 89 20.41 -9.25 -4.37
CA VAL A 89 19.99 -10.60 -4.80
C VAL A 89 20.93 -11.17 -5.85
N THR A 90 21.29 -10.36 -6.85
CA THR A 90 22.35 -10.62 -7.82
C THR A 90 23.26 -9.39 -7.92
N GLU A 91 24.23 -9.41 -8.83
CA GLU A 91 25.09 -8.24 -9.10
C GLU A 91 24.29 -7.01 -9.58
N ASP A 92 23.25 -7.26 -10.37
CA ASP A 92 22.43 -6.30 -11.09
C ASP A 92 20.99 -6.19 -10.56
N ILE A 93 20.57 -7.01 -9.59
CA ILE A 93 19.22 -6.97 -9.01
C ILE A 93 19.28 -6.93 -7.48
N ALA A 94 18.47 -6.05 -6.88
CA ALA A 94 18.22 -6.01 -5.45
C ALA A 94 16.72 -6.01 -5.11
N CYS A 95 16.40 -6.34 -3.86
CA CYS A 95 15.07 -6.22 -3.28
C CYS A 95 15.00 -5.00 -2.36
N LEU A 96 13.98 -4.16 -2.49
CA LEU A 96 13.65 -3.18 -1.45
C LEU A 96 12.71 -3.84 -0.43
N GLU A 97 13.22 -4.13 0.76
CA GLU A 97 12.49 -4.86 1.80
C GLU A 97 11.60 -3.91 2.62
N LEU A 98 10.31 -3.90 2.32
CA LEU A 98 9.33 -3.00 2.94
C LEU A 98 8.58 -3.66 4.11
N PHE A 99 9.11 -4.75 4.67
CA PHE A 99 8.45 -5.59 5.66
C PHE A 99 9.11 -5.58 7.04
N HIS A 100 9.87 -4.53 7.36
CA HIS A 100 10.51 -4.35 8.67
C HIS A 100 9.63 -3.61 9.68
N GLY A 101 8.40 -3.27 9.30
CA GLY A 101 7.42 -2.66 10.18
C GLY A 101 6.71 -3.69 11.09
N PRO A 102 5.90 -3.20 12.04
CA PRO A 102 5.27 -4.03 13.07
C PRO A 102 4.29 -5.08 12.52
N THR A 103 3.87 -4.96 11.27
CA THR A 103 2.96 -5.93 10.64
C THR A 103 3.59 -6.65 9.46
N LEU A 104 4.90 -6.50 9.29
CA LEU A 104 5.71 -7.19 8.31
C LEU A 104 5.23 -6.96 6.86
N ALA A 105 4.73 -5.76 6.56
CA ALA A 105 4.29 -5.38 5.22
C ALA A 105 4.43 -3.88 4.97
N PHE A 106 4.61 -3.50 3.71
CA PHE A 106 4.82 -2.09 3.30
C PHE A 106 3.69 -1.13 3.70
N LYS A 107 2.51 -1.68 3.98
CA LYS A 107 1.33 -0.92 4.40
C LYS A 107 1.56 -0.24 5.75
N ASP A 108 2.55 -0.67 6.53
CA ASP A 108 2.96 -0.05 7.79
C ASP A 108 3.37 1.42 7.61
N PHE A 109 4.12 1.76 6.56
CA PHE A 109 4.55 3.14 6.31
C PHE A 109 3.33 4.07 6.19
N GLY A 110 2.46 3.77 5.22
CA GLY A 110 1.27 4.58 4.99
C GLY A 110 0.29 4.55 6.16
N GLY A 111 0.01 3.38 6.73
CA GLY A 111 -0.97 3.22 7.80
C GLY A 111 -0.58 4.03 9.04
N ARG A 112 0.68 3.91 9.47
CA ARG A 112 1.18 4.62 10.65
C ARG A 112 1.31 6.12 10.42
N PHE A 113 1.74 6.54 9.22
CA PHE A 113 1.78 7.97 8.90
C PHE A 113 0.37 8.56 8.87
N MET A 114 -0.61 7.86 8.28
CA MET A 114 -2.01 8.27 8.32
C MET A 114 -2.51 8.42 9.76
N ALA A 115 -2.22 7.47 10.64
CA ALA A 115 -2.62 7.57 12.05
C ALA A 115 -2.03 8.80 12.75
N GLN A 116 -0.75 9.10 12.52
CA GLN A 116 -0.11 10.31 13.03
C GLN A 116 -0.74 11.60 12.49
N MET A 117 -1.07 11.64 11.21
CA MET A 117 -1.72 12.81 10.61
C MET A 117 -3.16 12.97 11.09
N LEU A 118 -3.94 11.89 11.14
CA LEU A 118 -5.32 11.93 11.61
C LEU A 118 -5.38 12.37 13.08
N SER A 119 -4.50 11.85 13.94
CA SER A 119 -4.37 12.28 15.32
C SER A 119 -4.03 13.77 15.47
N TYR A 120 -3.26 14.33 14.53
CA TYR A 120 -2.85 15.74 14.55
C TYR A 120 -3.96 16.67 14.05
N ILE A 121 -4.71 16.24 13.04
CA ILE A 121 -5.72 17.06 12.36
C ILE A 121 -7.08 16.99 13.08
N SER A 122 -7.36 15.90 13.79
CA SER A 122 -8.62 15.67 14.49
C SER A 122 -8.64 16.26 15.89
N GLY A 123 -9.78 16.82 16.29
CA GLY A 123 -9.98 17.31 17.65
C GLY A 123 -10.03 16.15 18.64
N ALA A 124 -9.68 16.39 19.91
CA ALA A 124 -9.74 15.37 20.96
C ALA A 124 -11.16 14.79 21.14
N ASP A 125 -12.19 15.62 20.96
CA ASP A 125 -13.60 15.23 21.08
C ASP A 125 -14.20 14.69 19.76
N GLU A 126 -13.41 14.60 18.68
CA GLU A 126 -13.87 14.11 17.38
C GLU A 126 -13.72 12.59 17.30
N GLU A 127 -14.83 11.86 17.40
CA GLU A 127 -14.87 10.41 17.22
C GLU A 127 -14.78 10.05 15.73
N ILE A 128 -13.88 9.13 15.41
CA ILE A 128 -13.63 8.69 14.04
C ILE A 128 -13.78 7.18 13.95
N THR A 129 -14.60 6.72 13.01
CA THR A 129 -14.70 5.30 12.68
C THR A 129 -13.95 5.01 11.39
N ILE A 130 -12.86 4.26 11.49
CA ILE A 130 -12.11 3.76 10.34
C ILE A 130 -12.71 2.44 9.89
N LEU A 131 -13.37 2.46 8.74
CA LEU A 131 -13.91 1.26 8.10
C LEU A 131 -13.02 0.82 6.93
N THR A 132 -12.51 -0.40 7.01
CA THR A 132 -11.54 -0.93 6.04
C THR A 132 -11.87 -2.36 5.63
N ALA A 133 -11.94 -2.63 4.33
CA ALA A 133 -11.94 -3.99 3.80
C ALA A 133 -10.49 -4.44 3.55
N THR A 134 -10.17 -5.70 3.85
CA THR A 134 -8.84 -6.25 3.61
C THR A 134 -8.86 -7.66 3.02
N SER A 135 -7.85 -7.94 2.19
CA SER A 135 -7.45 -9.27 1.75
C SER A 135 -6.29 -9.85 2.60
N GLY A 136 -5.93 -9.21 3.71
CA GLY A 136 -4.90 -9.68 4.64
C GLY A 136 -4.12 -8.52 5.28
N ASP A 137 -3.07 -8.06 4.60
CA ASP A 137 -2.09 -7.13 5.20
C ASP A 137 -2.66 -5.75 5.57
N THR A 138 -3.61 -5.22 4.79
CA THR A 138 -4.14 -3.87 5.05
C THR A 138 -4.83 -3.81 6.40
N GLY A 139 -5.57 -4.88 6.77
CA GLY A 139 -6.22 -4.98 8.07
C GLY A 139 -5.20 -4.90 9.20
N ALA A 140 -4.11 -5.66 9.10
CA ALA A 140 -3.03 -5.60 10.10
C ALA A 140 -2.40 -4.23 10.23
N ALA A 141 -1.93 -3.64 9.13
CA ALA A 141 -1.28 -2.33 9.19
C ALA A 141 -2.20 -1.25 9.74
N VAL A 142 -3.48 -1.26 9.36
CA VAL A 142 -4.47 -0.30 9.89
C VAL A 142 -4.78 -0.58 11.36
N ALA A 143 -5.03 -1.84 11.73
CA ALA A 143 -5.34 -2.18 13.12
C ALA A 143 -4.21 -1.75 14.07
N HIS A 144 -2.96 -2.06 13.74
CA HIS A 144 -1.80 -1.70 14.56
C HIS A 144 -1.50 -0.21 14.53
N ALA A 145 -1.73 0.49 13.40
CA ALA A 145 -1.49 1.92 13.31
C ALA A 145 -2.42 2.74 14.22
N PHE A 146 -3.67 2.30 14.37
CA PHE A 146 -4.70 3.02 15.14
C PHE A 146 -5.01 2.37 16.51
N TYR A 147 -4.32 1.28 16.86
CA TYR A 147 -4.53 0.58 18.13
C TYR A 147 -4.27 1.52 19.32
N GLY A 148 -5.21 1.57 20.25
CA GLY A 148 -5.10 2.35 21.50
C GLY A 148 -5.34 3.86 21.35
N MET A 149 -5.75 4.35 20.16
CA MET A 149 -6.17 5.73 19.99
C MET A 149 -7.59 5.93 20.54
N GLU A 150 -7.74 6.74 21.59
CA GLU A 150 -9.00 6.87 22.36
C GLU A 150 -10.19 7.34 21.52
N ASN A 151 -9.97 8.30 20.60
CA ASN A 151 -11.01 8.86 19.74
C ASN A 151 -11.16 8.16 18.39
N VAL A 152 -10.49 7.02 18.19
CA VAL A 152 -10.56 6.25 16.94
C VAL A 152 -11.07 4.84 17.21
N ARG A 153 -12.14 4.48 16.50
CA ARG A 153 -12.62 3.11 16.40
C ARG A 153 -12.25 2.53 15.04
N VAL A 154 -11.76 1.30 15.00
CA VAL A 154 -11.41 0.63 13.74
C VAL A 154 -12.31 -0.57 13.54
N VAL A 155 -12.93 -0.67 12.37
CA VAL A 155 -13.75 -1.81 11.94
C VAL A 155 -13.17 -2.38 10.65
N ILE A 156 -12.71 -3.63 10.71
CA ILE A 156 -12.06 -4.30 9.59
C ILE A 156 -12.94 -5.44 9.09
N LEU A 157 -13.32 -5.39 7.81
CA LEU A 157 -14.03 -6.45 7.11
C LEU A 157 -13.03 -7.30 6.35
N TYR A 158 -13.13 -8.62 6.46
CA TYR A 158 -12.30 -9.55 5.68
C TYR A 158 -13.10 -10.79 5.28
N PRO A 159 -12.78 -11.40 4.12
CA PRO A 159 -13.46 -12.61 3.66
C PRO A 159 -13.10 -13.80 4.55
N GLN A 160 -14.11 -14.42 5.15
CA GLN A 160 -13.94 -15.56 6.05
C GLN A 160 -13.20 -16.71 5.34
N GLY A 161 -12.11 -17.17 5.93
CA GLY A 161 -11.34 -18.32 5.41
C GLY A 161 -10.56 -18.07 4.12
N LYS A 162 -10.44 -16.80 3.67
CA LYS A 162 -9.70 -16.44 2.44
C LYS A 162 -8.44 -15.60 2.68
N ILE A 163 -7.98 -15.54 3.93
CA ILE A 163 -6.70 -14.90 4.32
C ILE A 163 -5.84 -15.93 5.06
N SER A 164 -4.51 -15.76 5.04
CA SER A 164 -3.60 -16.64 5.76
C SER A 164 -3.93 -16.66 7.26
N PRO A 165 -3.86 -17.82 7.94
CA PRO A 165 -4.09 -17.92 9.39
C PRO A 165 -3.23 -16.93 10.19
N LEU A 166 -1.97 -16.73 9.79
CA LEU A 166 -1.06 -15.79 10.46
C LEU A 166 -1.44 -14.33 10.19
N GLN A 167 -1.96 -14.01 8.99
CA GLN A 167 -2.50 -12.68 8.70
C GLN A 167 -3.73 -12.41 9.58
N GLU A 168 -4.67 -13.36 9.69
CA GLU A 168 -5.84 -13.24 10.55
C GLU A 168 -5.45 -12.99 12.01
N LYS A 169 -4.54 -13.81 12.55
CA LYS A 169 -4.04 -13.67 13.93
C LYS A 169 -3.41 -12.30 14.21
N LEU A 170 -2.74 -11.70 13.24
CA LEU A 170 -2.03 -10.44 13.42
C LEU A 170 -2.95 -9.26 13.75
N PHE A 171 -4.22 -9.28 13.33
CA PHE A 171 -5.16 -8.17 13.54
C PHE A 171 -6.49 -8.54 14.20
N CYS A 172 -6.90 -9.81 14.15
CA CYS A 172 -8.13 -10.29 14.78
C CYS A 172 -7.99 -10.65 16.26
N THR A 173 -6.81 -10.42 16.86
CA THR A 173 -6.48 -10.77 18.26
C THR A 173 -6.26 -9.54 19.15
N LEU A 174 -6.40 -8.32 18.61
CA LEU A 174 -6.06 -7.08 19.29
C LEU A 174 -7.10 -6.65 20.35
N GLY A 175 -8.38 -6.64 19.98
CA GLY A 175 -9.45 -6.13 20.85
C GLY A 175 -9.33 -4.62 21.11
N GLY A 176 -9.90 -4.14 22.21
CA GLY A 176 -9.93 -2.72 22.54
C GLY A 176 -10.75 -1.92 21.52
N ASN A 177 -10.13 -0.93 20.88
CA ASN A 177 -10.75 -0.11 19.84
C ASN A 177 -10.76 -0.76 18.44
N ILE A 178 -10.26 -2.00 18.32
CA ILE A 178 -10.20 -2.75 17.07
C ILE A 178 -11.28 -3.81 17.04
N HIS A 179 -12.17 -3.69 16.06
CA HIS A 179 -13.23 -4.64 15.77
C HIS A 179 -13.00 -5.29 14.41
N THR A 180 -13.13 -6.60 14.35
CA THR A 180 -12.94 -7.37 13.11
C THR A 180 -14.20 -8.16 12.79
N ILE A 181 -14.55 -8.24 11.51
CA ILE A 181 -15.74 -8.91 11.02
C ILE A 181 -15.34 -9.83 9.86
N ALA A 182 -15.48 -11.14 10.09
CA ALA A 182 -15.36 -12.19 9.09
C ALA A 182 -16.67 -12.24 8.27
N ILE A 183 -16.59 -11.77 7.03
CA ILE A 183 -17.71 -11.75 6.09
C ILE A 183 -17.81 -13.11 5.39
N ASP A 184 -18.99 -13.71 5.38
CA ASP A 184 -19.31 -14.92 4.60
C ASP A 184 -19.42 -14.57 3.09
N GLY A 185 -18.29 -14.26 2.48
CA GLY A 185 -18.17 -13.78 1.11
C GLY A 185 -16.72 -13.69 0.64
N ASP A 186 -16.51 -13.04 -0.49
CA ASP A 186 -15.17 -12.71 -1.00
C ASP A 186 -14.76 -11.28 -0.63
N PHE A 187 -13.55 -10.90 -1.08
CA PHE A 187 -13.02 -9.56 -0.85
C PHE A 187 -13.86 -8.48 -1.53
N ASP A 188 -14.42 -8.77 -2.72
CA ASP A 188 -15.26 -7.84 -3.45
C ASP A 188 -16.56 -7.53 -2.68
N ALA A 189 -17.16 -8.53 -2.04
CA ALA A 189 -18.28 -8.34 -1.12
C ALA A 189 -17.91 -7.44 0.08
N CYS A 190 -16.74 -7.67 0.70
CA CYS A 190 -16.23 -6.80 1.77
C CYS A 190 -16.08 -5.35 1.28
N GLN A 191 -15.47 -5.16 0.11
CA GLN A 191 -15.26 -3.84 -0.48
C GLN A 191 -16.58 -3.16 -0.86
N ALA A 192 -17.56 -3.90 -1.35
CA ALA A 192 -18.89 -3.39 -1.68
C ALA A 192 -19.61 -2.87 -0.42
N LEU A 193 -19.55 -3.59 0.69
CA LEU A 193 -20.10 -3.15 1.97
C LEU A 193 -19.47 -1.84 2.47
N VAL A 194 -18.14 -1.73 2.37
CA VAL A 194 -17.44 -0.49 2.72
C VAL A 194 -17.92 0.66 1.82
N LYS A 195 -17.99 0.45 0.50
CA LYS A 195 -18.49 1.48 -0.44
C LYS A 195 -19.93 1.92 -0.10
N GLN A 196 -20.83 0.99 0.19
CA GLN A 196 -22.20 1.29 0.60
C GLN A 196 -22.24 2.14 1.88
N ALA A 197 -21.33 1.90 2.84
CA ALA A 197 -21.20 2.74 4.03
C ALA A 197 -20.79 4.18 3.69
N PHE A 198 -19.92 4.37 2.69
CA PHE A 198 -19.51 5.70 2.22
C PHE A 198 -20.57 6.43 1.39
N ASP A 199 -21.53 5.72 0.82
CA ASP A 199 -22.66 6.31 0.10
C ASP A 199 -23.80 6.72 1.06
N ASP A 200 -23.82 6.21 2.30
CA ASP A 200 -24.77 6.59 3.35
C ASP A 200 -24.29 7.85 4.10
N GLU A 201 -24.73 9.03 3.63
CA GLU A 201 -24.41 10.33 4.26
C GLU A 201 -24.81 10.42 5.74
N ALA A 202 -25.92 9.80 6.13
CA ALA A 202 -26.39 9.83 7.51
C ALA A 202 -25.46 9.01 8.41
N LEU A 203 -25.04 7.83 7.95
CA LEU A 203 -24.05 7.00 8.64
C LEU A 203 -22.71 7.71 8.73
N LYS A 204 -22.20 8.25 7.61
CA LYS A 204 -20.91 8.96 7.58
C LYS A 204 -20.82 10.05 8.64
N LYS A 205 -21.86 10.90 8.71
CA LYS A 205 -21.93 11.99 9.67
C LYS A 205 -22.10 11.49 11.11
N ALA A 206 -22.85 10.41 11.32
CA ALA A 206 -23.13 9.90 12.65
C ALA A 206 -21.91 9.31 13.36
N ILE A 207 -20.99 8.67 12.62
CA ILE A 207 -19.87 7.91 13.22
C ILE A 207 -18.49 8.45 12.84
N GLY A 208 -18.43 9.59 12.17
CA GLY A 208 -17.19 10.14 11.62
C GLY A 208 -16.50 9.13 10.69
N LEU A 209 -17.23 8.59 9.71
CA LEU A 209 -16.73 7.49 8.88
C LEU A 209 -15.55 7.94 8.01
N ASN A 210 -14.43 7.21 8.10
CA ASN A 210 -13.23 7.40 7.29
C ASN A 210 -12.67 6.03 6.83
N SER A 211 -11.81 6.02 5.81
CA SER A 211 -11.16 4.82 5.29
C SER A 211 -9.65 4.94 5.35
N ALA A 212 -8.99 3.86 5.78
CA ALA A 212 -7.53 3.79 5.85
C ALA A 212 -6.90 3.01 4.68
N ASN A 213 -7.64 2.80 3.59
CA ASN A 213 -7.11 2.23 2.35
C ASN A 213 -6.24 3.23 1.58
N SER A 214 -5.52 2.76 0.54
CA SER A 214 -4.70 3.61 -0.37
C SER A 214 -5.48 4.71 -1.09
N ILE A 215 -6.81 4.71 -0.95
CA ILE A 215 -7.70 5.79 -1.35
C ILE A 215 -7.32 7.10 -0.64
N ASN A 216 -6.99 7.03 0.65
CA ASN A 216 -6.61 8.20 1.45
C ASN A 216 -5.30 8.80 0.94
N ILE A 217 -5.24 10.13 0.83
CA ILE A 217 -4.05 10.83 0.29
C ILE A 217 -2.81 10.63 1.15
N SER A 218 -2.96 10.55 2.48
CA SER A 218 -1.81 10.36 3.40
C SER A 218 -1.10 9.02 3.16
N ARG A 219 -1.87 7.95 2.90
CA ARG A 219 -1.34 6.63 2.53
C ARG A 219 -0.48 6.71 1.27
N LEU A 220 -0.98 7.40 0.23
CA LEU A 220 -0.28 7.53 -1.04
C LEU A 220 1.02 8.34 -0.88
N LEU A 221 0.97 9.49 -0.19
CA LEU A 221 2.14 10.35 -0.02
C LEU A 221 3.25 9.70 0.81
N ALA A 222 2.91 9.00 1.90
CA ALA A 222 3.89 8.30 2.73
C ALA A 222 4.68 7.24 1.96
N GLN A 223 4.04 6.60 0.97
CA GLN A 223 4.65 5.57 0.16
C GLN A 223 5.71 6.12 -0.82
N ILE A 224 5.70 7.42 -1.12
CA ILE A 224 6.72 8.06 -1.97
C ILE A 224 8.10 7.96 -1.31
N CYS A 225 8.13 8.04 0.02
CA CYS A 225 9.34 8.17 0.81
C CYS A 225 10.32 7.00 0.63
N TYR A 226 9.82 5.76 0.60
CA TYR A 226 10.72 4.60 0.50
C TYR A 226 11.34 4.43 -0.89
N TYR A 227 10.80 5.06 -1.94
CA TYR A 227 11.48 5.09 -3.24
C TYR A 227 12.74 5.95 -3.18
N PHE A 228 12.70 7.09 -2.50
CA PHE A 228 13.89 7.90 -2.24
C PHE A 228 14.88 7.17 -1.32
N GLU A 229 14.38 6.46 -0.30
CA GLU A 229 15.21 5.61 0.58
C GLU A 229 15.94 4.52 -0.20
N ALA A 230 15.25 3.84 -1.12
CA ALA A 230 15.89 2.85 -1.96
C ALA A 230 17.03 3.44 -2.80
N VAL A 231 16.79 4.57 -3.47
CA VAL A 231 17.81 5.23 -4.32
C VAL A 231 18.99 5.74 -3.50
N ALA A 232 18.75 6.18 -2.26
CA ALA A 232 19.81 6.65 -1.35
C ALA A 232 20.81 5.54 -1.01
N GLN A 233 20.33 4.29 -0.92
CA GLN A 233 21.16 3.12 -0.65
C GLN A 233 21.93 2.60 -1.89
N LEU A 234 21.61 3.10 -3.09
CA LEU A 234 22.30 2.70 -4.31
C LEU A 234 23.51 3.60 -4.62
N PRO A 235 24.62 3.01 -5.12
CA PRO A 235 25.75 3.80 -5.57
C PRO A 235 25.36 4.64 -6.80
N GLN A 236 26.02 5.80 -6.96
CA GLN A 236 25.70 6.78 -7.99
C GLN A 236 25.62 6.18 -9.40
N GLU A 237 26.53 5.25 -9.72
CA GLU A 237 26.60 4.54 -11.00
C GLU A 237 25.31 3.78 -11.35
N LYS A 238 24.63 3.22 -10.34
CA LYS A 238 23.40 2.44 -10.51
C LYS A 238 22.13 3.30 -10.58
N ARG A 239 22.15 4.52 -10.03
CA ARG A 239 20.96 5.41 -9.93
C ARG A 239 20.38 5.76 -11.30
N ASN A 240 21.23 6.10 -12.27
CA ASN A 240 20.78 6.57 -13.59
C ASN A 240 20.20 5.46 -14.48
N GLN A 241 20.49 4.19 -14.18
CA GLN A 241 20.01 3.04 -14.93
C GLN A 241 19.02 2.18 -14.13
N LEU A 242 18.38 2.79 -13.12
CA LEU A 242 17.47 2.10 -12.21
C LEU A 242 16.14 1.75 -12.87
N VAL A 243 15.79 0.47 -12.84
CA VAL A 243 14.48 -0.07 -13.23
C VAL A 243 13.80 -0.63 -11.99
N ILE A 244 12.59 -0.17 -11.69
CA ILE A 244 11.85 -0.60 -10.50
C ILE A 244 10.62 -1.42 -10.88
N SER A 245 10.55 -2.66 -10.42
CA SER A 245 9.38 -3.52 -10.59
C SER A 245 8.53 -3.55 -9.32
N VAL A 246 7.24 -3.24 -9.48
CA VAL A 246 6.30 -3.07 -8.37
C VAL A 246 5.21 -4.13 -8.48
N PRO A 247 5.12 -5.07 -7.51
CA PRO A 247 4.02 -6.02 -7.48
C PRO A 247 2.72 -5.28 -7.15
N SER A 248 1.80 -5.25 -8.11
CA SER A 248 0.69 -4.31 -8.16
C SER A 248 -0.66 -5.01 -8.11
N GLY A 249 -1.41 -4.80 -7.02
CA GLY A 249 -2.83 -5.13 -6.91
C GLY A 249 -3.69 -3.89 -7.15
N ASN A 250 -3.87 -3.05 -6.12
CA ASN A 250 -4.69 -1.83 -6.19
C ASN A 250 -3.93 -0.58 -6.71
N PHE A 251 -2.71 -0.75 -7.23
CA PHE A 251 -1.84 0.26 -7.87
C PHE A 251 -1.36 1.46 -7.04
N GLY A 252 -1.74 1.58 -5.76
CA GLY A 252 -1.29 2.72 -4.93
C GLY A 252 0.23 2.79 -4.73
N ASP A 253 0.90 1.64 -4.66
CA ASP A 253 2.36 1.56 -4.55
C ASP A 253 3.06 2.11 -5.79
N LEU A 254 2.71 1.59 -6.97
CA LEU A 254 3.23 2.09 -8.24
C LEU A 254 2.92 3.59 -8.44
N THR A 255 1.72 4.04 -8.08
CA THR A 255 1.38 5.48 -8.13
C THR A 255 2.35 6.31 -7.28
N ALA A 256 2.72 5.84 -6.08
CA ALA A 256 3.68 6.54 -5.23
C ALA A 256 5.09 6.56 -5.84
N GLY A 257 5.53 5.47 -6.47
CA GLY A 257 6.81 5.44 -7.20
C GLY A 257 6.84 6.41 -8.38
N LEU A 258 5.74 6.50 -9.12
CA LEU A 258 5.60 7.47 -10.21
C LEU A 258 5.56 8.91 -9.69
N LEU A 259 4.93 9.17 -8.54
CA LEU A 259 5.00 10.47 -7.87
C LEU A 259 6.44 10.78 -7.41
N ALA A 260 7.19 9.80 -6.94
CA ALA A 260 8.61 9.97 -6.62
C ALA A 260 9.43 10.39 -7.86
N LYS A 261 9.22 9.72 -9.00
CA LYS A 261 9.81 10.14 -10.29
C LYS A 261 9.32 11.52 -10.70
N SER A 262 8.06 11.86 -10.42
CA SER A 262 7.47 13.16 -10.73
C SER A 262 8.13 14.31 -9.95
N LEU A 263 8.62 14.03 -8.74
CA LEU A 263 9.41 14.95 -7.91
C LEU A 263 10.85 15.14 -8.44
N GLY A 264 11.27 14.33 -9.41
CA GLY A 264 12.60 14.36 -10.03
C GLY A 264 13.51 13.18 -9.69
N LEU A 265 13.06 12.23 -8.84
CA LEU A 265 13.86 11.05 -8.49
C LEU A 265 14.30 10.29 -9.76
N PRO A 266 15.60 9.96 -9.92
CA PRO A 266 16.10 9.32 -11.14
C PRO A 266 15.64 7.85 -11.20
N VAL A 267 14.57 7.61 -11.94
CA VAL A 267 14.08 6.25 -12.25
C VAL A 267 13.89 6.13 -13.75
N LYS A 268 14.69 5.25 -14.37
CA LYS A 268 14.68 5.03 -15.83
C LYS A 268 13.32 4.49 -16.26
N ARG A 269 12.87 3.38 -15.67
CA ARG A 269 11.63 2.70 -16.01
C ARG A 269 10.97 2.07 -14.78
N PHE A 270 9.64 2.07 -14.75
CA PHE A 270 8.86 1.28 -13.82
C PHE A 270 8.24 0.07 -14.53
N ILE A 271 8.04 -1.03 -13.80
CA ILE A 271 7.34 -2.22 -14.27
C ILE A 271 6.14 -2.49 -13.36
N ALA A 272 4.94 -2.51 -13.95
CA ALA A 272 3.71 -2.94 -13.29
C ALA A 272 3.59 -4.48 -13.37
N ALA A 273 3.96 -5.17 -12.29
CA ALA A 273 3.90 -6.63 -12.22
C ALA A 273 2.62 -7.08 -11.52
N THR A 274 1.72 -7.77 -12.23
CA THR A 274 0.48 -8.32 -11.63
C THR A 274 0.54 -9.84 -11.56
N ASN A 275 -0.38 -10.44 -10.79
CA ASN A 275 -0.68 -11.85 -10.92
C ASN A 275 -1.66 -12.08 -12.10
N GLN A 276 -2.39 -13.19 -12.09
CA GLN A 276 -3.40 -13.51 -13.11
C GLN A 276 -4.55 -12.49 -13.19
N ASN A 277 -4.73 -11.63 -12.18
CA ASN A 277 -5.65 -10.49 -12.20
C ASN A 277 -5.03 -9.32 -12.98
N ASP A 278 -5.01 -9.47 -14.30
CA ASP A 278 -4.16 -8.77 -15.24
C ASP A 278 -4.85 -7.60 -16.01
N THR A 279 -5.85 -6.96 -15.40
CA THR A 279 -6.61 -5.87 -16.04
C THR A 279 -5.70 -4.77 -16.59
N VAL A 280 -4.70 -4.34 -15.81
CA VAL A 280 -3.78 -3.29 -16.24
C VAL A 280 -2.81 -3.77 -17.33
N PRO A 281 -2.12 -4.93 -17.23
CA PRO A 281 -1.35 -5.46 -18.34
C PRO A 281 -2.14 -5.58 -19.65
N ARG A 282 -3.38 -6.11 -19.62
CA ARG A 282 -4.22 -6.19 -20.81
C ARG A 282 -4.64 -4.82 -21.34
N PHE A 283 -4.93 -3.88 -20.44
CA PHE A 283 -5.21 -2.49 -20.82
C PHE A 283 -4.01 -1.83 -21.50
N LEU A 284 -2.81 -1.94 -20.91
CA LEU A 284 -1.58 -1.38 -21.49
C LEU A 284 -1.22 -2.00 -22.83
N SER A 285 -1.53 -3.29 -23.04
CA SER A 285 -1.30 -3.96 -24.32
C SER A 285 -2.33 -3.61 -25.41
N SER A 286 -3.59 -3.37 -25.06
CA SER A 286 -4.70 -3.29 -26.03
C SER A 286 -5.40 -1.93 -26.10
N GLY A 287 -5.19 -1.08 -25.10
CA GLY A 287 -5.95 0.16 -24.87
C GLY A 287 -7.37 -0.05 -24.36
N SER A 288 -7.84 -1.29 -24.15
CA SER A 288 -9.21 -1.57 -23.74
C SER A 288 -9.30 -1.92 -22.26
N TRP A 289 -10.10 -1.15 -21.50
CA TRP A 289 -10.35 -1.41 -20.09
C TRP A 289 -11.47 -2.44 -19.92
N GLN A 290 -11.09 -3.70 -19.70
CA GLN A 290 -12.02 -4.83 -19.55
C GLN A 290 -11.62 -5.69 -18.34
N PRO A 291 -12.04 -5.35 -17.11
CA PRO A 291 -11.71 -6.15 -15.95
C PRO A 291 -12.39 -7.53 -16.01
N ASN A 292 -11.62 -8.58 -15.75
CA ASN A 292 -12.15 -9.94 -15.59
C ASN A 292 -12.75 -10.11 -14.19
N THR A 293 -13.40 -11.25 -13.94
CA THR A 293 -13.73 -11.65 -12.56
C THR A 293 -12.45 -11.98 -11.81
N THR A 294 -12.37 -11.55 -10.54
CA THR A 294 -11.24 -11.79 -9.67
C THR A 294 -10.98 -13.29 -9.50
N VAL A 295 -9.73 -13.71 -9.69
CA VAL A 295 -9.26 -15.08 -9.44
C VAL A 295 -8.34 -15.11 -8.23
N ALA A 296 -8.52 -16.12 -7.38
CA ALA A 296 -7.66 -16.32 -6.21
C ALA A 296 -6.30 -16.89 -6.64
N THR A 297 -5.21 -16.31 -6.14
CA THR A 297 -3.83 -16.73 -6.46
C THR A 297 -3.00 -16.92 -5.19
N LEU A 298 -1.73 -17.33 -5.34
CA LEU A 298 -0.76 -17.35 -4.25
C LEU A 298 -0.45 -15.95 -3.68
N SER A 299 -0.71 -14.91 -4.47
CA SER A 299 -0.43 -13.51 -4.13
C SER A 299 -1.73 -12.77 -3.81
N ASN A 300 -2.46 -13.26 -2.80
CA ASN A 300 -3.83 -12.84 -2.48
C ASN A 300 -4.01 -11.32 -2.23
N ALA A 301 -2.96 -10.60 -1.81
CA ALA A 301 -3.04 -9.15 -1.65
C ALA A 301 -3.08 -8.38 -2.99
N MET A 302 -2.77 -9.06 -4.10
CA MET A 302 -2.79 -8.57 -5.47
C MET A 302 -4.01 -9.05 -6.28
N ASP A 303 -4.89 -9.87 -5.70
CA ASP A 303 -6.11 -10.36 -6.35
C ASP A 303 -7.14 -9.23 -6.49
N VAL A 304 -6.90 -8.33 -7.46
CA VAL A 304 -7.66 -7.11 -7.70
C VAL A 304 -7.88 -6.94 -9.19
N SER A 305 -9.10 -7.15 -9.67
CA SER A 305 -9.43 -6.93 -11.08
C SER A 305 -9.77 -5.46 -11.41
N GLN A 306 -10.11 -4.65 -10.42
CA GLN A 306 -10.47 -3.23 -10.60
C GLN A 306 -9.61 -2.33 -9.71
N PRO A 307 -8.39 -1.99 -10.15
CA PRO A 307 -7.46 -1.24 -9.30
C PRO A 307 -7.88 0.22 -9.15
N ASN A 308 -8.30 0.60 -7.94
CA ASN A 308 -8.88 1.90 -7.65
C ASN A 308 -7.91 3.07 -7.91
N ASN A 309 -6.58 2.87 -7.79
CA ASN A 309 -5.61 3.96 -8.04
C ASN A 309 -5.20 4.12 -9.51
N TRP A 310 -5.67 3.27 -10.43
CA TRP A 310 -5.31 3.42 -11.85
C TRP A 310 -5.64 4.82 -12.43
N PRO A 311 -6.80 5.43 -12.11
CA PRO A 311 -7.08 6.80 -12.54
C PRO A 311 -6.04 7.83 -12.07
N ARG A 312 -5.39 7.63 -10.91
CA ARG A 312 -4.31 8.51 -10.45
C ARG A 312 -3.03 8.33 -11.29
N VAL A 313 -2.76 7.11 -11.75
CA VAL A 313 -1.65 6.83 -12.69
C VAL A 313 -1.91 7.55 -14.01
N GLU A 314 -3.10 7.36 -14.59
CA GLU A 314 -3.49 8.01 -15.85
C GLU A 314 -3.42 9.53 -15.76
N GLU A 315 -3.92 10.11 -14.67
CA GLU A 315 -3.87 11.56 -14.44
C GLU A 315 -2.43 12.07 -14.33
N LEU A 316 -1.57 11.36 -13.60
CA LEU A 316 -0.16 11.73 -13.47
C LEU A 316 0.56 11.68 -14.83
N PHE A 317 0.37 10.61 -15.60
CA PHE A 317 0.95 10.48 -16.95
C PHE A 317 0.44 11.60 -17.88
N ARG A 318 -0.87 11.88 -17.85
CA ARG A 318 -1.48 12.96 -18.63
C ARG A 318 -0.86 14.31 -18.27
N ARG A 319 -0.72 14.63 -16.98
CA ARG A 319 -0.21 15.93 -16.51
C ARG A 319 1.29 16.10 -16.71
N LYS A 320 2.07 15.04 -16.57
CA LYS A 320 3.51 15.03 -16.85
C LYS A 320 3.84 14.83 -18.33
N THR A 321 2.84 14.66 -19.19
CA THR A 321 3.01 14.39 -20.63
C THR A 321 3.87 13.14 -20.89
N TRP A 322 3.74 12.13 -20.04
CA TRP A 322 4.38 10.83 -20.19
C TRP A 322 3.53 9.90 -21.04
N ARG A 323 4.14 8.87 -21.64
CA ARG A 323 3.42 7.88 -22.44
C ARG A 323 3.25 6.61 -21.62
N LEU A 324 2.03 6.11 -21.50
CA LEU A 324 1.75 4.85 -20.77
C LEU A 324 2.58 3.67 -21.30
N ASN A 325 2.93 3.67 -22.59
CA ASN A 325 3.78 2.65 -23.22
C ASN A 325 5.24 2.65 -22.71
N ASP A 326 5.67 3.68 -21.98
CA ASP A 326 6.99 3.72 -21.35
C ASP A 326 7.02 2.88 -20.04
N LEU A 327 5.84 2.50 -19.53
CA LEU A 327 5.70 1.60 -18.38
C LEU A 327 5.90 0.16 -18.85
N GLY A 328 6.86 -0.55 -18.26
CA GLY A 328 6.92 -2.00 -18.40
C GLY A 328 5.72 -2.64 -17.70
N PHE A 329 5.25 -3.79 -18.17
CA PHE A 329 4.13 -4.47 -17.54
C PHE A 329 4.17 -5.97 -17.82
N GLY A 330 3.41 -6.72 -17.03
CA GLY A 330 3.10 -8.11 -17.31
C GLY A 330 2.36 -8.79 -16.17
N ALA A 331 1.91 -10.01 -16.44
CA ALA A 331 1.18 -10.84 -15.52
C ALA A 331 1.93 -12.17 -15.33
N VAL A 332 1.98 -12.66 -14.09
CA VAL A 332 2.65 -13.90 -13.73
C VAL A 332 1.63 -14.84 -13.09
N ASP A 333 1.63 -16.10 -13.51
CA ASP A 333 0.76 -17.13 -12.92
C ASP A 333 1.38 -17.81 -11.70
N ASP A 334 0.59 -18.62 -10.98
CA ASP A 334 1.05 -19.29 -9.76
C ASP A 334 2.18 -20.29 -10.02
N GLU A 335 2.20 -20.99 -11.15
CA GLU A 335 3.27 -21.95 -11.45
C GLU A 335 4.61 -21.23 -11.68
N THR A 336 4.58 -20.13 -12.45
CA THR A 336 5.74 -19.26 -12.64
C THR A 336 6.16 -18.62 -11.31
N THR A 337 5.21 -18.24 -10.46
CA THR A 337 5.48 -17.69 -9.13
C THR A 337 6.21 -18.73 -8.26
N ARG A 338 5.76 -19.99 -8.22
CA ARG A 338 6.40 -21.08 -7.47
C ARG A 338 7.83 -21.34 -7.96
N SER A 339 8.02 -21.44 -9.27
CA SER A 339 9.36 -21.65 -9.84
C SER A 339 10.29 -20.47 -9.57
N THR A 340 9.77 -19.24 -9.61
CA THR A 340 10.52 -18.03 -9.29
C THR A 340 10.95 -17.98 -7.82
N MET A 341 10.08 -18.37 -6.89
CA MET A 341 10.44 -18.46 -5.46
C MET A 341 11.58 -19.45 -5.24
N ARG A 342 11.55 -20.60 -5.92
CA ARG A 342 12.65 -21.59 -5.84
C ARG A 342 13.95 -21.04 -6.42
N GLU A 343 13.89 -20.29 -7.51
CA GLU A 343 15.04 -19.63 -8.10
C GLU A 343 15.66 -18.58 -7.16
N LEU A 344 14.85 -17.72 -6.57
CA LEU A 344 15.31 -16.74 -5.56
C LEU A 344 15.98 -17.45 -4.38
N ALA A 345 15.40 -18.55 -3.90
CA ALA A 345 16.00 -19.34 -2.82
C ALA A 345 17.36 -19.96 -3.24
N GLN A 346 17.51 -20.40 -4.49
CA GLN A 346 18.79 -20.88 -5.03
C GLN A 346 19.85 -19.77 -5.12
N LEU A 347 19.42 -18.52 -5.35
CA LEU A 347 20.27 -17.33 -5.28
C LEU A 347 20.58 -16.91 -3.82
N GLY A 348 20.03 -17.62 -2.82
CA GLY A 348 20.24 -17.32 -1.40
C GLY A 348 19.28 -16.28 -0.83
N TYR A 349 18.22 -15.92 -1.56
CA TYR A 349 17.22 -14.94 -1.12
C TYR A 349 15.85 -15.59 -0.92
N ILE A 350 15.39 -15.70 0.33
CA ILE A 350 14.06 -16.26 0.61
C ILE A 350 13.01 -15.19 0.39
N SER A 351 12.16 -15.40 -0.61
CA SER A 351 11.09 -14.49 -0.99
C SER A 351 9.71 -15.14 -0.81
N GLU A 352 8.69 -14.42 -1.25
CA GLU A 352 7.28 -14.79 -1.12
C GLU A 352 6.53 -14.46 -2.42
N PRO A 353 5.29 -14.94 -2.60
CA PRO A 353 4.59 -14.87 -3.88
C PRO A 353 4.53 -13.46 -4.50
N HIS A 354 4.29 -12.41 -3.71
CA HIS A 354 4.10 -11.05 -4.25
C HIS A 354 5.41 -10.49 -4.82
N ALA A 355 6.49 -10.54 -4.05
CA ALA A 355 7.81 -10.09 -4.47
C ALA A 355 8.41 -10.97 -5.58
N ALA A 356 8.11 -12.28 -5.59
CA ALA A 356 8.52 -13.18 -6.66
C ALA A 356 7.93 -12.77 -8.01
N ILE A 357 6.67 -12.33 -8.06
CA ILE A 357 6.05 -11.79 -9.29
C ILE A 357 6.82 -10.55 -9.79
N ALA A 358 7.15 -9.62 -8.89
CA ALA A 358 7.91 -8.43 -9.26
C ALA A 358 9.33 -8.76 -9.73
N TYR A 359 10.04 -9.66 -9.04
CA TYR A 359 11.35 -10.15 -9.46
C TYR A 359 11.29 -10.84 -10.82
N ARG A 360 10.29 -11.70 -11.06
CA ARG A 360 10.12 -12.38 -12.33
C ARG A 360 10.05 -11.37 -13.46
N MET A 361 9.10 -10.44 -13.38
CA MET A 361 8.87 -9.40 -14.38
C MET A 361 10.08 -8.49 -14.57
N LEU A 362 10.79 -8.18 -13.49
CA LEU A 362 12.04 -7.42 -13.56
C LEU A 362 13.09 -8.19 -14.35
N ARG A 363 13.34 -9.45 -13.99
CA ARG A 363 14.36 -10.29 -14.62
C ARG A 363 14.12 -10.50 -16.12
N ASP A 364 12.87 -10.66 -16.56
CA ASP A 364 12.55 -10.80 -17.99
C ASP A 364 12.78 -9.52 -18.79
N GLN A 365 12.70 -8.35 -18.14
CA GLN A 365 12.69 -7.05 -18.83
C GLN A 365 13.95 -6.22 -18.60
N LEU A 366 14.82 -6.62 -17.67
CA LEU A 366 16.06 -5.91 -17.36
C LEU A 366 17.04 -6.01 -18.53
N GLN A 367 17.51 -4.87 -19.02
CA GLN A 367 18.44 -4.80 -20.14
C GLN A 367 19.89 -4.74 -19.66
N PRO A 368 20.87 -5.16 -20.48
CA PRO A 368 22.29 -5.02 -20.13
C PRO A 368 22.66 -3.58 -19.74
N GLY A 369 23.34 -3.42 -18.61
CA GLY A 369 23.72 -2.11 -18.05
C GLY A 369 22.64 -1.43 -17.21
N GLU A 370 21.45 -2.03 -17.08
CA GLU A 370 20.44 -1.60 -16.11
C GLU A 370 20.68 -2.19 -14.73
N PHE A 371 20.22 -1.50 -13.68
CA PHE A 371 20.16 -2.03 -12.33
C PHE A 371 18.69 -2.20 -11.93
N GLY A 372 18.32 -3.40 -11.52
CA GLY A 372 16.97 -3.77 -11.17
C GLY A 372 16.70 -3.66 -9.68
N LEU A 373 15.54 -3.12 -9.32
CA LEU A 373 15.00 -3.15 -7.97
C LEU A 373 13.58 -3.72 -8.01
N PHE A 374 13.28 -4.75 -7.23
CA PHE A 374 11.91 -5.22 -7.02
C PHE A 374 11.47 -4.99 -5.57
N LEU A 375 10.19 -4.74 -5.35
CA LEU A 375 9.69 -4.44 -4.00
C LEU A 375 9.31 -5.72 -3.23
N GLY A 376 9.98 -5.94 -2.10
CA GLY A 376 9.62 -6.92 -1.09
C GLY A 376 8.49 -6.39 -0.23
N THR A 377 7.24 -6.63 -0.66
CA THR A 377 6.06 -5.96 -0.06
C THR A 377 5.57 -6.57 1.24
N ALA A 378 5.95 -7.82 1.53
CA ALA A 378 5.58 -8.54 2.74
C ALA A 378 6.68 -9.54 3.14
N HIS A 379 6.80 -9.83 4.43
CA HIS A 379 7.76 -10.82 4.91
C HIS A 379 7.28 -12.25 4.56
N PRO A 380 8.16 -13.18 4.12
CA PRO A 380 7.74 -14.53 3.74
C PRO A 380 6.97 -15.31 4.81
N ALA A 381 7.26 -15.06 6.08
CA ALA A 381 6.57 -15.70 7.21
C ALA A 381 5.07 -15.41 7.29
N LYS A 382 4.57 -14.35 6.63
CA LYS A 382 3.12 -14.10 6.54
C LYS A 382 2.40 -15.17 5.71
N PHE A 383 3.13 -15.83 4.82
CA PHE A 383 2.68 -16.88 3.92
C PHE A 383 3.38 -18.21 4.21
N LYS A 384 3.71 -18.45 5.49
CA LYS A 384 4.53 -19.57 5.96
C LYS A 384 4.14 -20.90 5.30
N GLU A 385 2.87 -21.29 5.34
CA GLU A 385 2.40 -22.57 4.76
C GLU A 385 2.79 -22.70 3.28
N SER A 386 2.44 -21.71 2.46
CA SER A 386 2.77 -21.69 1.03
C SER A 386 4.28 -21.66 0.79
N VAL A 387 5.03 -20.85 1.55
CA VAL A 387 6.48 -20.72 1.38
C VAL A 387 7.20 -22.02 1.74
N GLU A 388 6.83 -22.68 2.83
CA GLU A 388 7.41 -23.95 3.24
C GLU A 388 7.06 -25.07 2.26
N GLU A 389 5.82 -25.12 1.76
CA GLU A 389 5.41 -26.08 0.74
C GLU A 389 6.21 -25.89 -0.57
N ILE A 390 6.41 -24.65 -1.01
CA ILE A 390 7.08 -24.36 -2.29
C ILE A 390 8.58 -24.63 -2.21
N LEU A 391 9.21 -24.25 -1.09
CA LEU A 391 10.65 -24.30 -0.89
C LEU A 391 11.14 -25.57 -0.19
N GLN A 392 10.23 -26.39 0.36
CA GLN A 392 10.53 -27.62 1.09
C GLN A 392 11.53 -27.41 2.24
N GLN A 393 11.41 -26.28 2.92
CA GLN A 393 12.25 -25.89 4.07
C GLN A 393 11.41 -25.22 5.14
N THR A 394 11.82 -25.36 6.41
CA THR A 394 11.13 -24.71 7.52
C THR A 394 11.50 -23.24 7.62
N LEU A 395 10.49 -22.37 7.74
CA LEU A 395 10.68 -20.94 7.92
C LEU A 395 10.47 -20.54 9.40
N PRO A 396 11.42 -19.85 10.03
CA PRO A 396 11.23 -19.33 11.38
C PRO A 396 10.10 -18.28 11.40
N LEU A 397 9.40 -18.21 12.53
CA LEU A 397 8.34 -17.24 12.73
C LEU A 397 8.91 -16.00 13.46
N PRO A 398 8.87 -14.79 12.85
CA PRO A 398 9.26 -13.55 13.52
C PRO A 398 8.45 -13.30 14.78
N ALA A 399 9.00 -12.53 15.72
CA ALA A 399 8.40 -12.25 17.02
C ALA A 399 6.99 -11.66 16.89
N GLU A 400 6.80 -10.74 15.94
CA GLU A 400 5.54 -10.04 15.66
C GLU A 400 4.39 -11.01 15.34
N LEU A 401 4.69 -12.14 14.70
CA LEU A 401 3.72 -13.20 14.39
C LEU A 401 3.64 -14.23 15.53
N ALA A 402 4.78 -14.61 16.10
CA ALA A 402 4.86 -15.63 17.16
C ALA A 402 4.07 -15.22 18.40
N GLU A 403 4.15 -13.96 18.82
CA GLU A 403 3.44 -13.42 19.99
C GLU A 403 1.90 -13.49 19.87
N ARG A 404 1.38 -13.63 18.63
CA ARG A 404 -0.06 -13.60 18.34
C ARG A 404 -0.63 -14.91 17.82
N ALA A 405 0.21 -15.84 17.38
CA ALA A 405 -0.21 -17.07 16.71
C ALA A 405 -1.21 -17.89 17.53
N ASP A 406 -1.04 -17.93 18.86
CA ASP A 406 -1.87 -18.73 19.76
C ASP A 406 -3.04 -17.96 20.41
N LEU A 407 -3.15 -16.65 20.19
CA LEU A 407 -4.21 -15.84 20.79
C LEU A 407 -5.59 -16.15 20.17
N PRO A 408 -6.69 -16.10 20.95
CA PRO A 408 -8.02 -16.37 20.42
C PRO A 408 -8.48 -15.27 19.44
N LEU A 409 -9.18 -15.67 18.39
CA LEU A 409 -9.80 -14.74 17.45
C LEU A 409 -10.98 -14.02 18.11
N LEU A 410 -11.10 -12.72 17.86
CA LEU A 410 -12.16 -11.86 18.40
C LEU A 410 -13.17 -11.44 17.33
N SER A 411 -13.09 -12.00 16.12
CA SER A 411 -13.88 -11.58 14.97
C SER A 411 -15.35 -11.96 15.09
N HIS A 412 -16.21 -11.01 14.76
CA HIS A 412 -17.63 -11.26 14.53
C HIS A 412 -17.82 -11.98 13.20
N LYS A 413 -18.83 -12.84 13.09
CA LYS A 413 -19.24 -13.44 11.81
C LYS A 413 -20.45 -12.71 11.28
N MET A 414 -20.47 -12.38 9.99
CA MET A 414 -21.54 -11.61 9.37
C MET A 414 -21.77 -12.07 7.93
N LYS A 415 -23.01 -12.05 7.46
CA LYS A 415 -23.30 -12.22 6.04
C LYS A 415 -22.92 -10.94 5.26
N PRO A 416 -22.81 -10.98 3.93
CA PRO A 416 -22.56 -9.78 3.13
C PRO A 416 -23.82 -8.90 3.04
N ASP A 417 -24.29 -8.39 4.19
CA ASP A 417 -25.51 -7.61 4.35
C ASP A 417 -25.21 -6.24 4.96
N PHE A 418 -25.56 -5.17 4.24
CA PHE A 418 -25.26 -3.82 4.66
C PHE A 418 -26.13 -3.35 5.82
N ALA A 419 -27.36 -3.83 5.96
CA ALA A 419 -28.21 -3.45 7.08
C ALA A 419 -27.64 -3.99 8.40
N GLU A 420 -27.12 -5.23 8.38
CA GLU A 420 -26.43 -5.85 9.50
C GLU A 420 -25.14 -5.08 9.86
N LEU A 421 -24.31 -4.74 8.87
CA LEU A 421 -23.10 -3.93 9.08
C LEU A 421 -23.44 -2.55 9.63
N ARG A 422 -24.41 -1.86 9.05
CA ARG A 422 -24.84 -0.53 9.49
C ARG A 422 -25.30 -0.55 10.94
N ALA A 423 -26.07 -1.57 11.34
CA ALA A 423 -26.51 -1.74 12.72
C ALA A 423 -25.35 -2.03 13.69
N PHE A 424 -24.30 -2.73 13.23
CA PHE A 424 -23.07 -2.92 14.01
C PHE A 424 -22.33 -1.59 14.21
N LEU A 425 -22.18 -0.80 13.14
CA LEU A 425 -21.45 0.48 13.16
C LEU A 425 -22.12 1.56 14.03
N THR A 426 -23.43 1.50 14.25
CA THR A 426 -24.16 2.47 15.08
C THR A 426 -24.39 2.02 16.51
N ARG A 427 -23.89 0.83 16.91
CA ARG A 427 -24.19 0.22 18.21
C ARG A 427 -23.30 0.71 19.36
N PHE A 428 -22.24 1.42 19.06
CA PHE A 428 -21.27 1.94 20.02
C PHE A 428 -20.98 3.38 19.72
#